data_AF-A0A5P1EXF4-F1
#
_entry.id   AF-A0A5P1EXF4-F1
#
_cell.length_a   1.000
_cell.length_b   1.000
_cell.length_c   1.000
_cell.angle_alpha   90.00
_cell.angle_beta   90.00
_cell.angle_gamma   90.00
#
_symmetry.space_group_name_H-M   'P 1'
#
loop_
_entity.id
_entity.type
_entity.pdbx_description
1 polymer ?
#
loop_
_entity_poly.entity_id
_entity_poly.type
_entity_poly.pdbx_seq_one_letter_code
_entity_poly.pdbx_strand_id
1 'polypeptide(L)'
;MLGILVWRVIETAGGVASPGPSGTLQCDLYRSFRLPVILVGDGHLGGISATISAYESLKIRGYDVIAVVLADHGLSNEVSLMSYLRKSVDVLVLPPIPQDPSNNLVDWFCGSSNIFDSLREIMSSSYLTKIQRLHDMRRKAGRILWWPFTQHNFVPEETITVIDSRYGENFAVHKVCNNREMIVPQFDACASWWTQGPDATLQVVSD
;
A
#
# COMPACT_ATOMS: atom_id res chain seq x y z
N MET A 1 11.34 21.87 -9.46
CA MET A 1 11.77 22.04 -8.05
C MET A 1 11.01 21.00 -7.24
N LEU A 2 11.63 19.86 -6.93
CA LEU A 2 10.98 18.87 -6.07
C LEU A 2 10.75 19.54 -4.71
N GLY A 3 9.49 19.75 -4.35
CA GLY A 3 9.14 20.14 -2.99
C GLY A 3 9.75 19.14 -2.02
N ILE A 4 10.13 19.62 -0.83
CA ILE A 4 10.64 18.79 0.26
C ILE A 4 9.73 17.55 0.37
N LEU A 5 10.31 16.36 0.17
CA LEU A 5 9.62 15.08 0.38
C LEU A 5 9.37 14.95 1.88
N VAL A 6 8.18 15.39 2.31
CA VAL A 6 7.72 15.21 3.68
C VAL A 6 7.15 13.81 3.81
N TRP A 7 7.86 12.96 4.54
CA TRP A 7 7.39 11.64 4.90
C TRP A 7 6.33 11.73 5.99
N ARG A 8 5.31 10.89 5.87
CA ARG A 8 4.31 10.67 6.92
C ARG A 8 4.23 9.19 7.18
N VAL A 9 4.39 8.80 8.43
CA VAL A 9 4.21 7.43 8.89
C VAL A 9 2.93 7.40 9.70
N ILE A 10 2.05 6.45 9.37
CA ILE A 10 0.83 6.16 10.12
C ILE A 10 1.02 4.78 10.71
N GLU A 11 1.26 4.73 12.02
CA GLU A 11 1.36 3.49 12.76
C GLU A 11 -0.04 3.02 13.16
N THR A 12 -0.36 1.76 12.86
CA THR A 12 -1.61 1.11 13.27
C THR A 12 -1.48 0.56 14.70
N ALA A 13 -2.60 0.26 15.37
CA ALA A 13 -2.60 -0.24 16.75
C ALA A 13 -2.80 -1.77 16.81
N GLY A 14 -1.75 -2.54 17.07
CA GLY A 14 -1.83 -4.01 17.08
C GLY A 14 -1.67 -4.63 15.69
N GLY A 15 -2.24 -5.83 15.48
CA GLY A 15 -2.16 -6.55 14.21
C GLY A 15 -3.09 -6.01 13.11
N VAL A 16 -2.84 -6.44 11.87
CA VAL A 16 -3.56 -6.03 10.65
C VAL A 16 -5.09 -6.04 10.80
N ALA A 17 -5.63 -7.11 11.37
CA ALA A 17 -7.07 -7.33 11.56
C ALA A 17 -7.51 -7.10 13.01
N SER A 18 -6.78 -6.27 13.78
CA SER A 18 -7.24 -5.90 15.12
C SER A 18 -8.45 -4.97 15.02
N PRO A 19 -9.51 -5.17 15.82
CA PRO A 19 -10.63 -4.23 15.89
C PRO A 19 -10.17 -2.85 16.38
N GLY A 20 -10.56 -1.80 15.67
CA GLY A 20 -10.42 -0.43 16.14
C GLY A 20 -11.47 -0.06 17.19
N PRO A 21 -11.51 1.20 17.66
CA PRO A 21 -12.48 1.64 18.68
C PRO A 21 -13.95 1.41 18.31
N SER A 22 -14.29 1.41 17.01
CA SER A 22 -15.63 1.12 16.50
C SER A 22 -15.95 -0.37 16.38
N GLY A 23 -14.99 -1.26 16.64
CA GLY A 23 -15.07 -2.70 16.37
C GLY A 23 -14.72 -3.10 14.93
N THR A 24 -14.65 -2.14 14.00
CA THR A 24 -14.22 -2.38 12.61
C THR A 24 -12.76 -2.83 12.58
N LEU A 25 -12.43 -3.85 11.78
CA LEU A 25 -11.04 -4.28 11.63
C LEU A 25 -10.21 -3.14 11.03
N GLN A 26 -8.99 -2.93 11.52
CA GLN A 26 -8.16 -1.81 11.03
C GLN A 26 -7.87 -1.86 9.53
N CYS A 27 -7.66 -3.05 8.98
CA CYS A 27 -7.49 -3.23 7.54
C CYS A 27 -8.73 -2.81 6.73
N ASP A 28 -9.92 -2.80 7.32
CA ASP A 28 -11.14 -2.27 6.69
C ASP A 28 -11.26 -0.75 6.93
N LEU A 29 -10.94 -0.28 8.14
CA LEU A 29 -10.98 1.13 8.53
C LEU A 29 -10.14 2.03 7.60
N TYR A 30 -8.91 1.61 7.29
CA TYR A 30 -7.99 2.40 6.46
C TYR A 30 -8.21 2.19 4.94
N ARG A 31 -9.17 1.34 4.56
CA ARG A 31 -9.29 0.86 3.17
C ARG A 31 -9.64 1.98 2.19
N SER A 32 -10.41 2.96 2.61
CA SER A 32 -10.79 4.12 1.79
C SER A 32 -9.57 4.94 1.35
N PHE A 33 -8.49 4.97 2.14
CA PHE A 33 -7.25 5.66 1.78
C PHE A 33 -6.32 4.83 0.89
N ARG A 34 -6.36 3.49 1.01
CA ARG A 34 -5.53 2.54 0.26
C ARG A 34 -4.06 2.97 0.18
N LEU A 35 -3.51 3.40 1.31
CA LEU A 35 -2.11 3.81 1.42
C LEU A 35 -1.19 2.59 1.20
N PRO A 36 0.03 2.78 0.68
CA PRO A 36 1.02 1.72 0.63
C PRO A 36 1.40 1.28 2.05
N VAL A 37 1.68 -0.01 2.23
CA VAL A 37 1.90 -0.63 3.54
C VAL A 37 3.31 -1.20 3.66
N ILE A 38 3.95 -0.98 4.80
CA ILE A 38 5.10 -1.76 5.24
C ILE A 38 4.58 -2.72 6.30
N LEU A 39 4.78 -4.02 6.10
CA LEU A 39 4.33 -5.02 7.05
C LEU A 39 5.48 -5.38 8.00
N VAL A 40 5.28 -5.16 9.30
CA VAL A 40 6.19 -5.70 10.31
C VAL A 40 5.79 -7.15 10.59
N GLY A 41 6.62 -8.08 10.14
CA GLY A 41 6.45 -9.52 10.33
C GLY A 41 7.02 -10.02 11.66
N ASP A 42 6.85 -11.31 11.90
CA ASP A 42 7.30 -11.99 13.11
C ASP A 42 8.46 -12.96 12.82
N GLY A 43 9.59 -12.74 13.49
CA GLY A 43 10.79 -13.58 13.38
C GLY A 43 10.78 -14.82 14.29
N HIS A 44 9.83 -14.95 15.20
CA HIS A 44 9.74 -16.12 16.10
C HIS A 44 9.25 -17.39 15.39
N LEU A 45 9.27 -18.51 16.11
CA LEU A 45 8.67 -19.77 15.65
C LEU A 45 7.17 -19.58 15.44
N GLY A 46 6.68 -19.98 14.26
CA GLY A 46 5.30 -19.73 13.82
C GLY A 46 5.10 -18.38 13.11
N GLY A 47 6.08 -17.48 13.20
CA GLY A 47 6.01 -16.13 12.63
C GLY A 47 5.93 -16.09 11.10
N ILE A 48 6.44 -17.11 10.40
CA ILE A 48 6.27 -17.27 8.94
C ILE A 48 4.78 -17.31 8.58
N SER A 49 4.02 -18.18 9.25
CA SER A 49 2.59 -18.34 8.96
C SER A 49 1.83 -17.08 9.32
N ALA A 50 2.10 -16.49 10.50
CA ALA A 50 1.44 -15.27 10.95
C ALA A 50 1.69 -14.11 9.97
N THR A 51 2.92 -13.95 9.51
CA THR A 51 3.32 -12.90 8.56
C THR A 51 2.64 -13.09 7.20
N ILE A 52 2.59 -14.33 6.68
CA ILE A 52 1.89 -14.63 5.43
C ILE A 52 0.39 -14.35 5.56
N SER A 53 -0.26 -14.81 6.62
CA SER A 53 -1.69 -14.57 6.83
C SER A 53 -2.02 -13.08 6.96
N ALA A 54 -1.17 -12.31 7.64
CA ALA A 54 -1.30 -10.85 7.73
C ALA A 54 -1.11 -10.17 6.36
N TYR A 55 -0.10 -10.60 5.60
CA TYR A 55 0.16 -10.14 4.23
C TYR A 55 -1.02 -10.42 3.30
N GLU A 56 -1.53 -11.65 3.27
CA GLU A 56 -2.68 -12.04 2.45
C GLU A 56 -3.93 -11.27 2.83
N SER A 57 -4.15 -11.03 4.13
CA SER A 57 -5.27 -10.23 4.63
C SER A 57 -5.23 -8.78 4.12
N LEU A 58 -4.03 -8.21 3.97
CA LEU A 58 -3.83 -6.91 3.32
C LEU A 58 -4.04 -6.99 1.81
N LYS A 59 -3.48 -8.01 1.14
CA LYS A 59 -3.58 -8.17 -0.31
C LYS A 59 -5.00 -8.39 -0.79
N ILE A 60 -5.80 -9.21 -0.10
CA ILE A 60 -7.19 -9.48 -0.47
C ILE A 60 -8.06 -8.22 -0.36
N ARG A 61 -7.73 -7.33 0.59
CA ARG A 61 -8.35 -6.00 0.71
C ARG A 61 -7.82 -5.01 -0.31
N GLY A 62 -6.83 -5.38 -1.11
CA GLY A 62 -6.27 -4.54 -2.16
C GLY A 62 -5.23 -3.54 -1.67
N TYR A 63 -4.59 -3.75 -0.52
CA TYR A 63 -3.41 -2.96 -0.18
C TYR A 63 -2.20 -3.36 -1.04
N ASP A 64 -1.31 -2.39 -1.25
CA ASP A 64 -0.02 -2.60 -1.86
C ASP A 64 1.03 -2.63 -0.73
N VAL A 65 1.47 -3.83 -0.37
CA VAL A 65 2.57 -4.02 0.60
C VAL A 65 3.88 -3.85 -0.15
N ILE A 66 4.68 -2.86 0.25
CA ILE A 66 5.89 -2.46 -0.48
C ILE A 66 7.16 -3.06 0.13
N ALA A 67 7.12 -3.46 1.40
CA ALA A 67 8.20 -4.13 2.10
C ALA A 67 7.65 -4.96 3.27
N VAL A 68 8.37 -6.01 3.64
CA VAL A 68 8.21 -6.74 4.89
C VAL A 68 9.46 -6.54 5.73
N VAL A 69 9.30 -6.20 7.00
CA VAL A 69 10.42 -6.01 7.95
C VAL A 69 10.22 -6.94 9.13
N LEU A 70 11.25 -7.67 9.58
CA LEU A 70 11.16 -8.50 10.78
C LEU A 70 12.44 -8.38 11.61
N ALA A 71 12.35 -8.57 12.92
CA ALA A 71 13.51 -8.74 13.79
C ALA A 71 14.02 -10.19 13.69
N ASP A 72 15.34 -10.35 13.66
CA ASP A 72 15.97 -11.67 13.64
C ASP A 72 15.85 -12.37 15.00
N HIS A 73 15.53 -13.66 14.94
CA HIS A 73 15.50 -14.58 16.08
C HIS A 73 16.27 -15.88 15.80
N GLY A 74 17.13 -15.90 14.77
CA GLY A 74 18.02 -17.02 14.43
C GLY A 74 17.33 -18.20 13.73
N LEU A 75 16.11 -18.00 13.23
CA LEU A 75 15.31 -19.06 12.57
C LEU A 75 15.29 -18.93 11.04
N SER A 76 15.94 -17.91 10.47
CA SER A 76 15.99 -17.64 9.03
C SER A 76 14.60 -17.58 8.37
N ASN A 77 13.62 -17.00 9.06
CA ASN A 77 12.23 -16.87 8.57
C ASN A 77 12.18 -16.14 7.22
N GLU A 78 13.08 -15.19 6.98
CA GLU A 78 13.19 -14.42 5.75
C GLU A 78 13.36 -15.29 4.50
N VAL A 79 14.05 -16.43 4.60
CA VAL A 79 14.26 -17.33 3.44
C VAL A 79 12.93 -17.86 2.93
N SER A 80 12.06 -18.29 3.85
CA SER A 80 10.71 -18.79 3.52
C SER A 80 9.81 -17.67 3.02
N LEU A 81 9.88 -16.49 3.65
CA LEU A 81 9.09 -15.32 3.25
C LEU A 81 9.48 -14.82 1.87
N MET A 82 10.78 -14.68 1.56
CA MET A 82 11.27 -14.28 0.24
C MET A 82 10.84 -15.27 -0.86
N SER A 83 10.83 -16.57 -0.55
CA SER A 83 10.35 -17.62 -1.46
C SER A 83 8.85 -17.46 -1.75
N TYR A 84 8.02 -17.31 -0.71
CA TYR A 84 6.58 -17.11 -0.85
C TYR A 84 6.25 -15.82 -1.63
N LEU A 85 6.93 -14.72 -1.31
CA LEU A 85 6.73 -13.42 -1.95
C LEU A 85 7.31 -13.34 -3.37
N ARG A 86 7.99 -14.40 -3.86
CA ARG A 86 8.58 -14.50 -5.20
C ARG A 86 9.43 -13.30 -5.60
N LYS A 87 10.12 -12.69 -4.63
CA LYS A 87 10.92 -11.46 -4.80
C LYS A 87 10.14 -10.24 -5.34
N SER A 88 8.81 -10.25 -5.22
CA SER A 88 7.97 -9.11 -5.61
C SER A 88 7.90 -8.01 -4.55
N VAL A 89 8.26 -8.35 -3.31
CA VAL A 89 8.30 -7.46 -2.15
C VAL A 89 9.61 -7.73 -1.41
N ASP A 90 10.32 -6.67 -1.05
CA ASP A 90 11.58 -6.78 -0.30
C ASP A 90 11.32 -7.24 1.13
N VAL A 91 12.19 -8.14 1.63
CA VAL A 91 12.17 -8.62 3.02
C VAL A 91 13.44 -8.14 3.70
N LEU A 92 13.28 -7.26 4.68
CA LEU A 92 14.38 -6.68 5.45
C LEU A 92 14.43 -7.31 6.84
N VAL A 93 15.63 -7.70 7.27
CA VAL A 93 15.84 -8.34 8.57
C VAL A 93 16.63 -7.40 9.47
N LEU A 94 16.01 -6.96 10.56
CA LEU A 94 16.64 -6.20 11.63
C LEU A 94 17.43 -7.13 12.55
N PRO A 95 18.54 -6.68 13.15
CA PRO A 95 19.27 -7.48 14.13
C PRO A 95 18.40 -7.76 15.37
N PRO A 96 18.74 -8.80 16.15
CA PRO A 96 18.00 -9.14 17.37
C PRO A 96 17.88 -7.93 18.31
N ILE A 97 16.68 -7.69 18.82
CA ILE A 97 16.40 -6.58 19.73
C ILE A 97 17.00 -6.92 21.11
N PRO A 98 17.76 -6.00 21.74
CA PRO A 98 18.24 -6.17 23.11
C PRO A 98 17.09 -6.53 24.07
N GLN A 99 17.27 -7.60 24.84
CA GLN A 99 16.24 -8.12 25.75
C GLN A 99 16.23 -7.41 27.12
N ASP A 100 17.32 -6.71 27.46
CA ASP A 100 17.43 -5.96 28.70
C ASP A 100 16.48 -4.74 28.65
N PRO A 101 15.46 -4.67 29.54
CA PRO A 101 14.51 -3.56 29.56
C PRO A 101 15.14 -2.20 29.89
N SER A 102 16.35 -2.19 30.45
CA SER A 102 17.09 -0.96 30.76
C SER A 102 17.93 -0.44 29.59
N ASN A 103 18.04 -1.21 28.51
CA ASN A 103 18.77 -0.82 27.31
C ASN A 103 18.05 0.34 26.59
N ASN A 104 18.79 1.40 26.25
CA ASN A 104 18.23 2.58 25.59
C ASN A 104 18.10 2.47 24.06
N LEU A 105 18.47 1.32 23.49
CA LEU A 105 18.42 0.95 22.07
C LEU A 105 19.26 1.80 21.12
N VAL A 106 20.06 2.77 21.60
CA VAL A 106 20.82 3.69 20.74
C VAL A 106 21.77 2.92 19.83
N ASP A 107 22.56 1.99 20.39
CA ASP A 107 23.50 1.18 19.60
C ASP A 107 22.78 0.24 18.62
N TRP A 108 21.60 -0.26 18.98
CA TRP A 108 20.79 -1.10 18.10
C TRP A 108 20.25 -0.29 16.91
N PHE A 109 19.78 0.93 17.14
CA PHE A 109 19.37 1.83 16.05
C PHE A 109 20.56 2.21 15.16
N CYS A 110 21.72 2.54 15.74
CA CYS A 110 22.93 2.84 14.99
C CYS A 110 23.40 1.63 14.16
N GLY A 111 23.40 0.42 14.74
CA GLY A 111 23.74 -0.81 14.02
C GLY A 111 22.74 -1.18 12.93
N SER A 112 21.48 -0.75 13.05
CA SER A 112 20.41 -1.02 12.09
C SER A 112 20.25 0.07 11.02
N SER A 113 21.09 1.11 11.02
CA SER A 113 20.91 2.30 10.16
C SER A 113 20.81 1.95 8.68
N ASN A 114 21.67 1.05 8.19
CA ASN A 114 21.70 0.64 6.78
C ASN A 114 20.40 -0.04 6.34
N ILE A 115 19.74 -0.77 7.26
CA ILE A 115 18.47 -1.46 6.99
C ILE A 115 17.34 -0.43 6.93
N PHE A 116 17.33 0.55 7.84
CA PHE A 116 16.38 1.66 7.78
C PHE A 116 16.58 2.55 6.55
N ASP A 117 17.83 2.78 6.13
CA ASP A 117 18.14 3.49 4.89
C ASP A 117 17.63 2.72 3.66
N SER A 118 17.83 1.41 3.63
CA SER A 118 17.28 0.54 2.57
C SER A 118 15.75 0.62 2.53
N LEU A 119 15.09 0.57 3.69
CA LEU A 119 13.63 0.72 3.79
C LEU A 119 13.17 2.09 3.25
N ARG A 120 13.87 3.16 3.62
CA ARG A 120 13.59 4.51 3.14
C ARG A 120 13.75 4.63 1.62
N GLU A 121 14.74 3.97 1.04
CA GLU A 121 14.93 3.91 -0.41
C GLU A 121 13.79 3.15 -1.11
N ILE A 122 13.36 2.01 -0.55
CA ILE A 122 12.20 1.25 -1.06
C ILE A 122 10.93 2.11 -1.03
N MET A 123 10.68 2.81 0.08
CA MET A 123 9.55 3.74 0.21
C MET A 123 9.59 4.85 -0.86
N SER A 124 10.77 5.44 -1.07
CA SER A 124 11.00 6.51 -2.06
C SER A 124 10.78 6.02 -3.48
N SER A 125 11.38 4.88 -3.83
CA SER A 125 11.28 4.26 -5.14
C SER A 125 9.85 3.85 -5.48
N SER A 126 9.15 3.24 -4.52
CA SER A 126 7.75 2.83 -4.68
C SER A 126 6.84 4.03 -4.92
N TYR A 127 6.99 5.11 -4.14
CA TYR A 127 6.24 6.35 -4.33
C TYR A 127 6.50 6.97 -5.70
N LEU A 128 7.77 7.17 -6.08
CA LEU A 128 8.13 7.79 -7.36
C LEU A 128 7.61 6.97 -8.53
N THR A 129 7.71 5.64 -8.45
CA THR A 129 7.19 4.72 -9.46
C THR A 129 5.67 4.81 -9.58
N LYS A 130 4.95 4.88 -8.44
CA LYS A 130 3.49 5.06 -8.44
C LYS A 130 3.09 6.38 -9.10
N ILE A 131 3.72 7.50 -8.72
CA ILE A 131 3.40 8.82 -9.30
C ILE A 131 3.71 8.85 -10.80
N GLN A 132 4.89 8.36 -11.20
CA GLN A 132 5.26 8.30 -12.62
C GLN A 132 4.26 7.45 -13.43
N ARG A 133 3.83 6.31 -12.89
CA ARG A 133 2.80 5.48 -13.51
C ARG A 133 1.49 6.25 -13.69
N LEU A 134 1.01 6.93 -12.66
CA LEU A 134 -0.24 7.70 -12.71
C LEU A 134 -0.18 8.83 -13.75
N HIS A 135 0.96 9.52 -13.86
CA HIS A 135 1.19 10.56 -14.88
C HIS A 135 1.15 10.00 -16.29
N ASP A 136 1.84 8.87 -16.51
CA ASP A 136 1.93 8.26 -17.84
C ASP A 136 0.61 7.63 -18.30
N MET A 137 -0.29 7.28 -17.38
CA MET A 137 -1.52 6.53 -17.69
C MET A 137 -2.42 7.27 -18.67
N ARG A 138 -2.58 8.60 -18.57
CA ARG A 138 -3.45 9.37 -19.49
C ARG A 138 -2.96 9.29 -20.92
N ARG A 139 -1.69 9.65 -21.14
CA ARG A 139 -1.03 9.59 -22.45
C ARG A 139 -1.06 8.19 -23.05
N LYS A 140 -0.73 7.18 -22.25
CA LYS A 140 -0.73 5.77 -22.69
C LYS A 140 -2.14 5.33 -23.09
N ALA A 141 -3.15 5.69 -22.30
CA ALA A 141 -4.53 5.34 -22.56
C ALA A 141 -5.02 5.92 -23.90
N GLY A 142 -4.81 7.23 -24.14
CA GLY A 142 -5.22 7.87 -25.40
C GLY A 142 -4.51 7.35 -26.66
N ARG A 143 -3.32 6.74 -26.51
CA ARG A 143 -2.55 6.18 -27.64
C ARG A 143 -2.81 4.70 -27.90
N ILE A 144 -3.21 3.93 -26.88
CA ILE A 144 -3.24 2.46 -26.93
C ILE A 144 -4.67 1.93 -26.87
N LEU A 145 -5.56 2.59 -26.13
CA LEU A 145 -6.91 2.07 -25.92
C LEU A 145 -7.85 2.51 -27.04
N TRP A 146 -8.70 1.57 -27.46
CA TRP A 146 -9.87 1.86 -28.26
C TRP A 146 -11.12 1.84 -27.37
N TRP A 147 -11.50 2.99 -26.81
CA TRP A 147 -12.72 3.06 -25.99
C TRP A 147 -13.99 2.83 -26.81
N PRO A 148 -14.94 2.01 -26.31
CA PRO A 148 -16.24 1.83 -26.95
C PRO A 148 -17.07 3.11 -26.84
N PHE A 149 -17.98 3.33 -27.79
CA PHE A 149 -18.92 4.46 -27.81
C PHE A 149 -18.26 5.85 -27.65
N THR A 150 -16.97 5.97 -28.01
CA THR A 150 -16.19 7.20 -27.80
C THR A 150 -15.56 7.61 -29.13
N GLN A 151 -15.80 8.85 -29.56
CA GLN A 151 -15.12 9.42 -30.72
C GLN A 151 -13.77 10.00 -30.29
N HIS A 152 -12.67 9.29 -30.54
CA HIS A 152 -11.35 9.63 -30.00
C HIS A 152 -10.81 10.99 -30.44
N ASN A 153 -11.18 11.48 -31.62
CA ASN A 153 -10.78 12.81 -32.09
C ASN A 153 -11.30 13.95 -31.19
N PHE A 154 -12.29 13.68 -30.33
CA PHE A 154 -12.88 14.65 -29.41
C PHE A 154 -12.53 14.38 -27.94
N VAL A 155 -11.52 13.54 -27.66
CA VAL A 155 -11.08 13.24 -26.28
C VAL A 155 -9.68 13.80 -26.06
N PRO A 156 -9.56 15.01 -25.49
CA PRO A 156 -8.26 15.54 -25.07
C PRO A 156 -7.64 14.69 -23.95
N GLU A 157 -6.31 14.57 -23.93
CA GLU A 157 -5.58 13.75 -22.96
C GLU A 157 -5.89 14.15 -21.50
N GLU A 158 -6.05 15.45 -21.25
CA GLU A 158 -6.35 16.03 -19.95
C GLU A 158 -7.73 15.65 -19.40
N THR A 159 -8.67 15.27 -20.27
CA THR A 159 -10.03 14.85 -19.88
C THR A 159 -10.10 13.39 -19.47
N ILE A 160 -9.06 12.60 -19.78
CA ILE A 160 -8.99 11.19 -19.42
C ILE A 160 -8.86 11.07 -17.90
N THR A 161 -9.87 10.45 -17.27
CA THR A 161 -9.89 10.23 -15.83
C THR A 161 -8.97 9.05 -15.47
N VAL A 162 -8.04 9.27 -14.53
CA VAL A 162 -7.16 8.22 -14.00
C VAL A 162 -7.73 7.70 -12.70
N ILE A 163 -8.29 6.50 -12.73
CA ILE A 163 -8.88 5.83 -11.57
C ILE A 163 -7.82 4.90 -10.95
N ASP A 164 -7.36 5.19 -9.72
CA ASP A 164 -6.39 4.38 -8.97
C ASP A 164 -7.08 3.16 -8.32
N SER A 165 -8.27 3.37 -7.75
CA SER A 165 -9.07 2.31 -7.16
C SER A 165 -10.55 2.71 -7.01
N ARG A 166 -11.35 1.81 -6.44
CA ARG A 166 -12.72 2.07 -5.97
C ARG A 166 -12.84 1.56 -4.53
N TYR A 167 -13.67 2.22 -3.74
CA TYR A 167 -14.18 1.72 -2.47
C TYR A 167 -15.66 2.12 -2.30
N GLY A 168 -16.53 1.13 -2.17
CA GLY A 168 -17.99 1.31 -2.29
C GLY A 168 -18.37 1.96 -3.62
N GLU A 169 -19.10 3.07 -3.53
CA GLU A 169 -19.62 3.88 -4.63
C GLU A 169 -18.62 4.93 -5.13
N ASN A 170 -17.47 5.07 -4.48
CA ASN A 170 -16.50 6.14 -4.78
C ASN A 170 -15.28 5.60 -5.50
N PHE A 171 -14.95 6.23 -6.63
CA PHE A 171 -13.63 6.13 -7.24
C PHE A 171 -12.60 6.93 -6.46
N ALA A 172 -11.37 6.41 -6.41
CA ALA A 172 -10.19 7.16 -6.01
C ALA A 172 -9.49 7.66 -7.28
N VAL A 173 -9.67 8.94 -7.61
CA VAL A 173 -9.22 9.53 -8.87
C VAL A 173 -7.96 10.35 -8.66
N HIS A 174 -6.95 10.10 -9.49
CA HIS A 174 -5.73 10.90 -9.52
C HIS A 174 -5.94 12.24 -10.25
N LYS A 175 -5.59 13.34 -9.56
CA LYS A 175 -5.64 14.71 -10.06
C LYS A 175 -4.36 15.45 -9.70
N VAL A 176 -3.96 16.36 -10.57
CA VAL A 176 -2.88 17.32 -10.32
C VAL A 176 -3.52 18.70 -10.24
N CYS A 177 -3.54 19.31 -9.05
CA CYS A 177 -4.11 20.64 -8.82
C CYS A 177 -3.03 21.55 -8.23
N ASN A 178 -2.79 22.71 -8.83
CA ASN A 178 -1.75 23.66 -8.40
C ASN A 178 -0.37 22.99 -8.18
N ASN A 179 0.03 22.11 -9.12
CA ASN A 179 1.23 21.28 -9.05
C ASN A 179 1.32 20.36 -7.82
N ARG A 180 0.18 19.98 -7.23
CA ARG A 180 0.10 18.98 -6.15
C ARG A 180 -0.60 17.73 -6.63
N GLU A 181 0.03 16.59 -6.37
CA GLU A 181 -0.52 15.26 -6.59
C GLU A 181 -1.60 14.97 -5.54
N MET A 182 -2.79 14.58 -5.97
CA MET A 182 -3.90 14.25 -5.08
C MET A 182 -4.68 13.05 -5.61
N ILE A 183 -5.08 12.16 -4.68
CA ILE A 183 -6.12 11.17 -4.93
C ILE A 183 -7.38 11.69 -4.25
N VAL A 184 -8.45 11.88 -5.02
CA VAL A 184 -9.71 12.43 -4.52
C VAL A 184 -10.85 11.45 -4.73
N PRO A 185 -11.79 11.34 -3.78
CA PRO A 185 -13.00 10.55 -3.97
C PRO A 185 -13.89 11.21 -5.04
N GLN A 186 -14.46 10.40 -5.92
CA GLN A 186 -15.45 10.82 -6.90
C GLN A 186 -16.54 9.75 -6.99
N PHE A 187 -17.79 10.14 -6.70
CA PHE A 187 -18.93 9.25 -6.73
C PHE A 187 -19.20 8.73 -8.16
N ASP A 188 -19.40 7.42 -8.29
CA ASP A 188 -19.68 6.73 -9.55
C ASP A 188 -21.16 6.86 -9.94
N ALA A 189 -21.56 8.07 -10.34
CA ALA A 189 -22.97 8.39 -10.65
C ALA A 189 -23.54 7.64 -11.86
N CYS A 190 -22.70 7.20 -12.80
CA CYS A 190 -23.13 6.38 -13.93
C CYS A 190 -23.13 4.88 -13.59
N ALA A 191 -22.83 4.53 -12.34
CA ALA A 191 -22.74 3.17 -11.83
C ALA A 191 -21.86 2.28 -12.74
N SER A 192 -20.75 2.82 -13.24
CA SER A 192 -19.85 2.12 -14.17
C SER A 192 -20.61 1.39 -15.28
N TRP A 193 -21.48 2.12 -16.00
CA TRP A 193 -22.37 1.56 -17.02
C TRP A 193 -23.47 0.65 -16.43
N TRP A 194 -24.13 1.13 -15.38
CA TRP A 194 -25.24 0.42 -14.70
C TRP A 194 -24.85 -0.97 -14.15
N THR A 195 -23.56 -1.21 -13.89
CA THR A 195 -23.05 -2.47 -13.35
C THR A 195 -22.70 -2.39 -11.87
N GLN A 196 -22.50 -1.17 -11.33
CA GLN A 196 -22.15 -0.99 -9.93
C GLN A 196 -23.34 -1.40 -9.04
N GLY A 197 -23.02 -2.16 -7.99
CA GLY A 197 -23.98 -2.64 -7.00
C GLY A 197 -23.35 -2.93 -5.63
N PRO A 198 -22.09 -3.44 -5.53
CA PRO A 198 -21.45 -3.66 -4.23
C PRO A 198 -21.12 -2.35 -3.50
N ASP A 199 -21.69 -2.18 -2.31
CA ASP A 199 -21.37 -1.08 -1.39
C ASP A 199 -20.01 -1.31 -0.70
N ALA A 200 -19.62 -0.41 0.19
CA ALA A 200 -18.38 -0.56 0.96
C ALA A 200 -18.40 -1.86 1.80
N THR A 201 -19.55 -2.22 2.38
CA THR A 201 -19.72 -3.40 3.24
C THR A 201 -19.45 -4.69 2.48
N LEU A 202 -20.08 -4.87 1.32
CA LEU A 202 -19.91 -6.02 0.44
C LEU A 202 -18.48 -6.17 -0.12
N GLN A 203 -17.69 -5.09 -0.10
CA GLN A 203 -16.29 -5.14 -0.53
C GLN A 203 -15.31 -5.58 0.56
N VAL A 204 -15.68 -5.51 1.84
CA VAL A 204 -14.81 -5.90 2.97
C VAL A 204 -15.29 -7.11 3.75
N VAL A 205 -16.58 -7.42 3.71
CA VAL A 205 -17.17 -8.59 4.33
C VAL A 205 -17.79 -9.45 3.24
N SER A 206 -17.22 -10.63 3.03
CA SER A 206 -17.92 -11.72 2.34
C SER A 206 -18.75 -12.42 3.40
N ASP A 207 -20.08 -12.34 3.31
CA ASP A 207 -20.98 -13.25 4.03
C ASP A 207 -20.75 -14.71 3.61
#